data_AF-W0E3Z6-F1
#
_entry.id   AF-W0E3Z6-F1
#
_cell.length_a   1.000
_cell.length_b   1.000
_cell.length_c   1.000
_cell.angle_alpha   90.00
_cell.angle_beta   90.00
_cell.angle_gamma   90.00
#
_symmetry.space_group_name_H-M   'P 1'
#
loop_
_entity.id
_entity.type
_entity.pdbx_description
1 polymer ?
#
loop_
_entity_poly.entity_id
_entity_poly.type
_entity_poly.pdbx_seq_one_letter_code
_entity_poly.pdbx_strand_id
1 'polypeptide(L)'
;MNTRLDTPRIRGIALAVGLLTAAPIALAMPFGPGYGYGPGDDLPMPMARMADRLDLDDAQREQVRVILDEARQAREQQQLETRKRIDELLTDEQRAERDRLSERRIERRVDRLDARVGLTAEQAQALTELFQRQHQQLDLTRTELREAVAEILTEEQRAALDTPMQRRGHGPMRHHGPMSGGYPMMPGGDPMMQRDCDRF
;
A
#
# COMPACT_ATOMS: atom_id res chain seq x y z
N MET A 1 -47.97 15.34 61.57
CA MET A 1 -48.68 15.28 60.28
C MET A 1 -47.79 15.88 59.21
N ASN A 2 -47.36 15.01 58.26
CA ASN A 2 -47.12 15.20 56.82
C ASN A 2 -46.58 16.52 56.29
N THR A 3 -45.66 16.62 55.33
CA THR A 3 -44.74 15.74 54.57
C THR A 3 -44.00 16.73 53.65
N ARG A 4 -42.75 16.44 53.28
CA ARG A 4 -42.22 16.46 51.90
C ARG A 4 -40.70 16.50 51.93
N LEU A 5 -40.12 15.36 51.58
CA LEU A 5 -38.73 15.21 51.15
C LEU A 5 -38.68 15.65 49.69
N ASP A 6 -37.94 16.72 49.41
CA ASP A 6 -37.65 17.16 48.04
C ASP A 6 -36.50 16.33 47.47
N THR A 7 -36.87 15.42 46.57
CA THR A 7 -35.96 14.60 45.76
C THR A 7 -35.38 15.45 44.62
N PRO A 8 -34.06 15.71 44.56
CA PRO A 8 -33.48 16.33 43.37
C PRO A 8 -33.49 15.32 42.22
N ARG A 9 -34.29 15.66 41.21
CA ARG A 9 -34.40 14.98 39.91
C ARG A 9 -33.02 14.87 39.26
N ILE A 10 -32.54 13.65 39.08
CA ILE A 10 -31.44 13.30 38.18
C ILE A 10 -31.90 13.69 36.76
N ARG A 11 -31.46 14.86 36.29
CA ARG A 11 -31.60 15.26 34.89
C ARG A 11 -30.53 14.50 34.11
N GLY A 12 -30.95 13.44 33.44
CA GLY A 12 -30.14 12.71 32.47
C GLY A 12 -29.67 13.67 31.37
N ILE A 13 -28.36 13.80 31.23
CA ILE A 13 -27.73 14.45 30.08
C ILE A 13 -27.72 13.39 28.98
N ALA A 14 -28.69 13.49 28.07
CA ALA A 14 -28.69 12.74 26.83
C ALA A 14 -27.64 13.35 25.89
N LEU A 15 -26.44 12.75 25.87
CA LEU A 15 -25.40 13.05 24.90
C LEU A 15 -25.81 12.43 23.56
N ALA A 16 -26.47 13.23 22.72
CA ALA A 16 -26.73 12.90 21.33
C ALA A 16 -25.41 13.00 20.55
N VAL A 17 -24.68 11.89 20.46
CA VAL A 17 -23.55 11.77 19.53
C VAL A 17 -24.13 11.64 18.13
N GLY A 18 -24.14 12.76 17.41
CA GLY A 18 -24.54 12.82 16.00
C GLY A 18 -23.60 11.95 15.17
N LEU A 19 -24.14 10.85 14.65
CA LEU A 19 -23.46 9.97 13.70
C LEU A 19 -23.32 10.73 12.37
N LEU A 20 -22.21 11.46 12.22
CA LEU A 20 -21.84 12.10 10.96
C LEU A 20 -21.40 10.97 10.01
N THR A 21 -22.30 10.53 9.13
CA THR A 21 -21.96 9.63 8.03
C THR A 21 -21.09 10.40 7.04
N ALA A 22 -19.79 10.45 7.32
CA ALA A 22 -18.79 10.90 6.39
C ALA A 22 -18.74 9.91 5.24
N ALA A 23 -19.32 10.27 4.09
CA ALA A 23 -19.08 9.54 2.85
C ALA A 23 -17.57 9.53 2.59
N PRO A 24 -16.94 8.37 2.39
CA PRO A 24 -15.51 8.32 2.09
C PRO A 24 -15.32 8.89 0.68
N ILE A 25 -14.99 10.17 0.61
CA ILE A 25 -14.38 10.74 -0.59
C ILE A 25 -13.04 10.02 -0.73
N ALA A 26 -12.98 9.05 -1.62
CA ALA A 26 -11.77 8.35 -2.01
C ALA A 26 -10.85 9.33 -2.75
N LEU A 27 -10.22 10.23 -1.99
CA LEU A 27 -9.06 10.99 -2.44
C LEU A 27 -7.94 9.98 -2.65
N ALA A 28 -7.81 9.52 -3.90
CA ALA A 28 -6.68 8.74 -4.38
C ALA A 28 -5.43 9.63 -4.39
N MET A 29 -4.93 9.97 -3.20
CA MET A 29 -3.60 10.53 -3.04
C MET A 29 -2.59 9.39 -3.30
N PRO A 30 -1.68 9.53 -4.27
CA PRO A 30 -0.63 8.55 -4.52
C PRO A 30 0.45 8.70 -3.43
N PHE A 31 0.15 8.22 -2.22
CA PHE A 31 1.17 8.02 -1.20
C PHE A 31 2.08 6.89 -1.67
N GLY A 32 3.25 7.28 -2.18
CA GLY A 32 4.24 6.39 -2.77
C GLY A 32 4.75 5.30 -1.81
N PRO A 33 5.38 4.24 -2.35
CA PRO A 33 5.81 3.09 -1.58
C PRO A 33 7.00 3.45 -0.67
N GLY A 34 6.88 3.18 0.64
CA GLY A 34 8.05 2.94 1.48
C GLY A 34 8.28 3.82 2.69
N TYR A 35 7.25 4.20 3.45
CA TYR A 35 7.43 4.70 4.82
C TYR A 35 7.08 3.58 5.79
N GLY A 36 8.09 2.84 6.24
CA GLY A 36 7.96 1.87 7.32
C GLY A 36 7.66 2.58 8.64
N TYR A 37 6.81 1.96 9.45
CA TYR A 37 6.76 2.25 10.89
C TYR A 37 8.09 1.81 11.50
N GLY A 38 8.76 2.71 12.22
CA GLY A 38 9.84 2.32 13.12
C GLY A 38 9.29 1.44 14.24
N PRO A 39 10.07 0.48 14.78
CA PRO A 39 9.67 -0.26 15.98
C PRO A 39 9.44 0.74 17.13
N GLY A 40 8.20 0.85 17.60
CA GLY A 40 7.81 1.74 18.71
C GLY A 40 7.14 3.06 18.33
N ASP A 41 6.98 3.38 17.04
CA ASP A 41 6.23 4.58 16.62
C ASP A 41 4.73 4.25 16.47
N ASP A 42 3.87 4.98 17.18
CA ASP A 42 2.41 4.78 17.16
C ASP A 42 1.74 5.27 15.86
N LEU A 43 2.42 6.09 15.07
CA LEU A 43 1.93 6.65 13.82
C LEU A 43 2.96 6.51 12.70
N PRO A 44 2.53 6.42 11.42
CA PRO A 44 3.46 6.48 10.31
C PRO A 44 4.27 7.78 10.41
N MET A 45 5.58 7.75 10.15
CA MET A 45 6.47 8.92 10.28
C MET A 45 5.94 10.25 9.69
N PRO A 46 5.28 10.29 8.52
CA PRO A 46 4.67 11.51 8.01
C PRO A 46 3.54 12.06 8.89
N MET A 47 2.78 11.16 9.53
CA MET A 47 1.64 11.49 10.39
C MET A 47 2.08 11.80 11.82
N ALA A 48 3.13 11.15 12.34
CA ALA A 48 3.73 11.55 13.63
C ALA A 48 4.16 13.03 13.58
N ARG A 49 4.86 13.43 12.51
CA ARG A 49 5.22 14.84 12.27
C ARG A 49 4.01 15.75 12.07
N MET A 50 2.92 15.24 11.50
CA MET A 50 1.68 16.02 11.34
C MET A 50 0.99 16.23 12.68
N ALA A 51 0.90 15.18 13.50
CA ALA A 51 0.33 15.22 14.83
C ALA A 51 1.11 16.19 15.73
N ASP A 52 2.44 16.16 15.67
CA ASP A 52 3.29 17.12 16.38
C ASP A 52 3.11 18.55 15.87
N ARG A 53 3.04 18.75 14.55
CA ARG A 53 2.82 20.08 13.96
C ARG A 53 1.45 20.67 14.29
N LEU A 54 0.45 19.82 14.53
CA LEU A 54 -0.92 20.23 14.87
C LEU A 54 -1.17 20.22 16.39
N ASP A 55 -0.13 19.93 17.19
CA ASP A 55 -0.20 19.81 18.65
C ASP A 55 -1.37 18.91 19.11
N LEU A 56 -1.55 17.77 18.44
CA LEU A 56 -2.60 16.82 18.81
C LEU A 56 -2.33 16.20 20.18
N ASP A 57 -3.33 16.18 21.04
CA ASP A 57 -3.28 15.47 22.32
C ASP A 57 -3.35 13.94 22.13
N ASP A 58 -3.09 13.19 23.20
CA ASP A 58 -3.04 11.72 23.15
C ASP A 58 -4.37 11.10 22.69
N ALA A 59 -5.50 11.69 23.08
CA ALA A 59 -6.82 11.19 22.69
C ALA A 59 -7.08 11.42 21.19
N GLN A 60 -6.67 12.58 20.66
CA GLN A 60 -6.74 12.89 19.23
C GLN A 60 -5.80 12.00 18.41
N ARG A 61 -4.58 11.76 18.90
CA ARG A 61 -3.60 10.84 18.27
C ARG A 61 -4.17 9.44 18.14
N GLU A 62 -4.80 8.93 19.19
CA GLU A 62 -5.44 7.61 19.17
C GLU A 62 -6.62 7.56 18.19
N GLN A 63 -7.45 8.60 18.13
CA GLN A 63 -8.52 8.68 17.14
C GLN A 63 -7.99 8.66 15.70
N VAL A 64 -6.92 9.42 15.43
CA VAL A 64 -6.26 9.41 14.12
C VAL A 64 -5.71 8.02 13.79
N ARG A 65 -5.11 7.33 14.77
CA ARG A 65 -4.62 5.96 14.60
C ARG A 65 -5.73 5.01 14.18
N VAL A 66 -6.85 5.00 14.90
CA VAL A 66 -8.01 4.15 14.58
C VAL A 66 -8.50 4.41 13.16
N ILE A 67 -8.68 5.67 12.77
CA ILE A 67 -9.12 6.05 11.41
C ILE A 67 -8.15 5.54 10.34
N LEU A 68 -6.84 5.64 10.57
CA LEU A 68 -5.83 5.20 9.60
C LEU A 68 -5.76 3.67 9.50
N ASP A 69 -5.95 2.97 10.62
CA ASP A 69 -5.98 1.51 10.69
C ASP A 69 -7.21 0.97 9.94
N GLU A 70 -8.39 1.56 10.17
CA GLU A 70 -9.61 1.25 9.41
C GLU A 70 -9.42 1.51 7.90
N ALA A 71 -8.89 2.67 7.53
CA ALA A 71 -8.63 3.00 6.13
C ALA A 71 -7.59 2.06 5.50
N ARG A 72 -6.62 1.55 6.27
CA ARG A 72 -5.67 0.53 5.81
C ARG A 72 -6.37 -0.80 5.53
N GLN A 73 -7.18 -1.29 6.47
CA GLN A 73 -7.93 -2.53 6.31
C GLN A 73 -8.89 -2.47 5.12
N ALA A 74 -9.62 -1.35 4.96
CA ALA A 74 -10.51 -1.15 3.82
C ALA A 74 -9.76 -1.19 2.48
N ARG A 75 -8.58 -0.56 2.38
CA ARG A 75 -7.74 -0.64 1.17
C ARG A 75 -7.22 -2.04 0.90
N GLU A 76 -6.85 -2.79 1.93
CA GLU A 76 -6.38 -4.18 1.77
C GLU A 76 -7.49 -5.08 1.23
N GLN A 77 -8.71 -4.96 1.76
CA GLN A 77 -9.89 -5.66 1.24
C GLN A 77 -10.18 -5.27 -0.21
N GLN A 78 -10.19 -3.97 -0.54
CA GLN A 78 -10.40 -3.51 -1.91
C GLN A 78 -9.34 -4.06 -2.88
N GLN A 79 -8.07 -4.10 -2.47
CA GLN A 79 -7.00 -4.69 -3.27
C GLN A 79 -7.19 -6.19 -3.47
N LEU A 80 -7.60 -6.92 -2.43
CA LEU A 80 -7.90 -8.34 -2.51
C LEU A 80 -9.02 -8.62 -3.51
N GLU A 81 -10.15 -7.92 -3.38
CA GLU A 81 -11.28 -8.04 -4.30
C GLU A 81 -10.88 -7.71 -5.75
N THR A 82 -10.10 -6.64 -5.93
CA THR A 82 -9.62 -6.24 -7.25
C THR A 82 -8.74 -7.33 -7.87
N ARG A 83 -7.85 -7.96 -7.09
CA ARG A 83 -7.02 -9.08 -7.57
C ARG A 83 -7.86 -10.29 -7.95
N LYS A 84 -8.88 -10.64 -7.17
CA LYS A 84 -9.82 -11.74 -7.48
C LYS A 84 -10.53 -11.49 -8.80
N ARG A 85 -11.08 -10.28 -9.00
CA ARG A 85 -11.72 -9.89 -10.27
C ARG A 85 -10.77 -9.93 -11.45
N ILE A 86 -9.51 -9.50 -11.28
CA ILE A 86 -8.51 -9.60 -12.36
C ILE A 86 -8.22 -11.07 -12.67
N ASP A 87 -8.05 -11.92 -11.67
CA ASP A 87 -7.74 -13.34 -11.86
C ASP A 87 -8.84 -14.09 -12.63
N GLU A 88 -10.10 -13.77 -12.36
CA GLU A 88 -11.27 -14.28 -13.09
C GLU A 88 -11.27 -13.91 -14.58
N LEU A 89 -10.64 -12.79 -14.96
CA LEU A 89 -10.56 -12.31 -16.34
C LEU A 89 -9.38 -12.91 -17.13
N LEU A 90 -8.41 -13.52 -16.45
CA LEU A 90 -7.23 -14.06 -17.12
C LEU A 90 -7.53 -15.41 -17.78
N THR A 91 -6.92 -15.67 -18.94
CA THR A 91 -6.85 -17.02 -19.51
C THR A 91 -5.81 -17.86 -18.78
N ASP A 92 -5.80 -19.18 -19.03
CA ASP A 92 -4.79 -20.08 -18.45
C ASP A 92 -3.37 -19.71 -18.89
N GLU A 93 -3.17 -19.32 -20.16
CA GLU A 93 -1.88 -18.89 -20.67
C GLU A 93 -1.42 -17.59 -20.01
N GLN A 94 -2.35 -16.65 -19.79
CA GLN A 94 -2.05 -15.39 -19.11
C GLN A 94 -1.73 -15.60 -17.62
N ARG A 95 -2.44 -16.51 -16.94
CA ARG A 95 -2.12 -16.94 -15.57
C ARG A 95 -0.71 -17.53 -15.51
N ALA A 96 -0.38 -18.44 -16.43
CA ALA A 96 0.95 -19.03 -16.49
C ALA A 96 2.07 -17.99 -16.70
N GLU A 97 1.87 -17.00 -17.58
CA GLU A 97 2.85 -15.95 -17.78
C GLU A 97 2.98 -15.01 -16.58
N ARG A 98 1.85 -14.68 -15.92
CA ARG A 98 1.87 -13.92 -14.66
C ARG A 98 2.70 -14.65 -13.61
N ASP A 99 2.51 -15.96 -13.46
CA ASP A 99 3.18 -16.76 -12.46
C ASP A 99 4.70 -16.81 -12.72
N ARG A 100 5.13 -17.01 -13.98
CA ARG A 100 6.56 -16.90 -14.38
C ARG A 100 7.16 -15.52 -14.10
N LEU A 101 6.41 -14.45 -14.35
CA LEU A 101 6.85 -13.09 -14.01
C LEU A 101 6.93 -12.88 -12.50
N SER A 102 6.06 -13.53 -11.74
CA SER A 102 6.04 -13.49 -10.28
C SER A 102 7.25 -14.21 -9.70
N GLU A 103 7.56 -15.43 -10.15
CA GLU A 103 8.75 -16.19 -9.75
C GLU A 103 10.02 -15.36 -9.91
N ARG A 104 10.25 -14.77 -11.11
CA ARG A 104 11.40 -13.88 -11.36
C ARG A 104 11.42 -12.63 -10.47
N ARG A 105 10.27 -12.16 -10.00
CA ARG A 105 10.20 -11.02 -9.06
C ARG A 105 10.52 -11.46 -7.63
N ILE A 106 10.07 -12.65 -7.24
CA ILE A 106 10.33 -13.27 -5.95
C ILE A 106 11.82 -13.54 -5.80
N GLU A 107 12.45 -14.22 -6.77
CA GLU A 107 13.89 -14.48 -6.80
C GLU A 107 14.69 -13.20 -6.61
N ARG A 108 14.48 -12.20 -7.48
CA ARG A 108 15.16 -10.89 -7.37
C ARG A 108 14.90 -10.19 -6.04
N ARG A 109 13.75 -10.42 -5.40
CA ARG A 109 13.44 -9.84 -4.09
C ARG A 109 14.24 -10.55 -3.00
N VAL A 110 14.33 -11.87 -3.04
CA VAL A 110 15.12 -12.67 -2.11
C VAL A 110 16.61 -12.36 -2.28
N ASP A 111 17.13 -12.27 -3.50
CA ASP A 111 18.52 -11.87 -3.77
C ASP A 111 18.86 -10.50 -3.17
N ARG A 112 17.92 -9.54 -3.28
CA ARG A 112 18.11 -8.21 -2.66
C ARG A 112 18.06 -8.25 -1.14
N LEU A 113 17.30 -9.16 -0.54
CA LEU A 113 17.28 -9.36 0.91
C LEU A 113 18.58 -10.04 1.35
N ASP A 114 19.01 -11.08 0.64
CA ASP A 114 20.28 -11.77 0.87
C ASP A 114 21.47 -10.82 0.82
N ALA A 115 21.59 -10.04 -0.27
CA ALA A 115 22.64 -9.04 -0.40
C ALA A 115 22.61 -7.96 0.71
N ARG A 116 21.47 -7.77 1.37
CA ARG A 116 21.29 -6.76 2.42
C ARG A 116 21.57 -7.30 3.82
N VAL A 117 21.16 -8.53 4.13
CA VAL A 117 21.22 -9.07 5.50
C VAL A 117 21.95 -10.41 5.62
N GLY A 118 22.50 -10.95 4.53
CA GLY A 118 23.19 -12.23 4.48
C GLY A 118 22.27 -13.38 4.89
N LEU A 119 21.38 -13.80 4.00
CA LEU A 119 20.48 -14.91 4.27
C LEU A 119 21.24 -16.23 4.19
N THR A 120 20.86 -17.19 5.04
CA THR A 120 21.26 -18.58 4.81
C THR A 120 20.46 -19.18 3.65
N ALA A 121 20.96 -20.27 3.05
CA ALA A 121 20.25 -20.96 1.99
C ALA A 121 18.84 -21.42 2.42
N GLU A 122 18.71 -21.90 3.66
CA GLU A 122 17.43 -22.31 4.24
C GLU A 122 16.47 -21.13 4.41
N GLN A 123 16.95 -19.98 4.90
CA GLN A 123 16.13 -18.77 5.00
C GLN A 123 15.69 -18.23 3.64
N ALA A 124 16.59 -18.23 2.65
CA ALA A 124 16.27 -17.81 1.29
C ALA A 124 15.20 -18.72 0.66
N GLN A 125 15.28 -20.03 0.87
CA GLN A 125 14.26 -20.99 0.43
C GLN A 125 12.93 -20.73 1.15
N ALA A 126 12.92 -20.60 2.48
CA ALA A 126 11.71 -20.35 3.26
C ALA A 126 11.01 -19.05 2.84
N LEU A 127 11.77 -17.98 2.57
CA LEU A 127 11.22 -16.73 2.05
C LEU A 127 10.65 -16.87 0.64
N THR A 128 11.31 -17.66 -0.22
CA THR A 128 10.84 -17.94 -1.58
C THR A 128 9.49 -18.65 -1.52
N GLU A 129 9.37 -19.70 -0.72
CA GLU A 129 8.13 -20.44 -0.52
C GLU A 129 7.03 -19.56 0.09
N LEU A 130 7.37 -18.72 1.06
CA LEU A 130 6.43 -17.76 1.66
C LEU A 130 5.87 -16.79 0.62
N PHE A 131 6.72 -16.19 -0.21
CA PHE A 131 6.27 -15.24 -1.24
C PHE A 131 5.51 -15.94 -2.37
N GLN A 132 5.87 -17.17 -2.72
CA GLN A 132 5.13 -17.97 -3.69
C GLN A 132 3.72 -18.30 -3.16
N ARG A 133 3.64 -18.73 -1.90
CA ARG A 133 2.36 -18.98 -1.22
C ARG A 133 1.50 -17.72 -1.19
N GLN A 134 2.07 -16.57 -0.83
CA GLN A 134 1.37 -15.29 -0.86
C GLN A 134 0.84 -14.94 -2.26
N HIS A 135 1.58 -15.31 -3.30
CA HIS A 135 1.15 -15.05 -4.68
C HIS A 135 -0.01 -15.95 -5.11
N GLN A 136 0.03 -17.23 -4.72
CA GLN A 136 -0.98 -18.22 -5.08
C GLN A 136 -2.24 -18.10 -4.21
N GLN A 137 -2.06 -17.93 -2.90
CA GLN A 137 -3.10 -17.71 -1.91
C GLN A 137 -3.26 -16.20 -1.75
N LEU A 138 -4.08 -15.60 -2.61
CA LEU A 138 -4.32 -14.16 -2.64
C LEU A 138 -4.76 -13.57 -1.28
N ASP A 139 -5.19 -14.42 -0.34
CA ASP A 139 -5.79 -14.05 0.94
C ASP A 139 -4.77 -13.67 2.04
N LEU A 140 -3.46 -13.88 1.85
CA LEU A 140 -2.48 -13.51 2.88
C LEU A 140 -2.37 -11.98 2.99
N THR A 141 -2.73 -11.44 4.15
CA THR A 141 -2.67 -10.00 4.40
C THR A 141 -1.22 -9.52 4.50
N ARG A 142 -1.02 -8.19 4.39
CA ARG A 142 0.31 -7.61 4.50
C ARG A 142 0.90 -7.80 5.89
N THR A 143 0.07 -7.77 6.93
CA THR A 143 0.47 -7.96 8.33
C THR A 143 0.95 -9.39 8.55
N GLU A 144 0.16 -10.39 8.15
CA GLU A 144 0.53 -11.80 8.26
C GLU A 144 1.82 -12.11 7.49
N LEU A 145 2.00 -11.51 6.30
CA LEU A 145 3.25 -11.65 5.55
C LEU A 145 4.44 -11.10 6.35
N ARG A 146 4.28 -9.95 7.01
CA ARG A 146 5.35 -9.33 7.78
C ARG A 146 5.73 -10.20 8.98
N GLU A 147 4.74 -10.76 9.67
CA GLU A 147 4.94 -11.67 10.80
C GLU A 147 5.66 -12.95 10.34
N ALA A 148 5.20 -13.59 9.27
CA ALA A 148 5.84 -14.79 8.72
C ALA A 148 7.30 -14.52 8.28
N VAL A 149 7.58 -13.34 7.69
CA VAL A 149 8.97 -12.95 7.38
C VAL A 149 9.78 -12.75 8.67
N ALA A 150 9.18 -12.18 9.71
CA ALA A 150 9.86 -11.92 10.98
C ALA A 150 10.21 -13.21 11.75
N GLU A 151 9.50 -14.30 11.52
CA GLU A 151 9.83 -15.62 12.06
C GLU A 151 11.00 -16.29 11.35
N ILE A 152 11.17 -16.04 10.04
CA ILE A 152 12.26 -16.61 9.24
C ILE A 152 13.60 -15.89 9.51
N LEU A 153 13.53 -14.58 9.76
CA LEU A 153 14.71 -13.74 9.96
C LEU A 153 15.15 -13.69 11.42
N THR A 154 16.46 -13.62 11.65
CA THR A 154 17.01 -13.37 12.99
C THR A 154 16.70 -11.94 13.46
N GLU A 155 16.79 -11.68 14.76
CA GLU A 155 16.64 -10.32 15.32
C GLU A 155 17.63 -9.33 14.68
N GLU A 156 18.89 -9.72 14.52
CA GLU A 156 19.93 -8.88 13.91
C GLU A 156 19.60 -8.54 12.44
N GLN A 157 19.14 -9.53 11.66
CA GLN A 157 18.73 -9.32 10.27
C GLN A 157 17.50 -8.40 10.19
N ARG A 158 16.53 -8.53 11.11
CA ARG A 158 15.36 -7.65 11.20
C ARG A 158 15.77 -6.21 11.49
N ALA A 159 16.65 -5.99 12.47
CA ALA A 159 17.18 -4.67 12.77
C ALA A 159 17.93 -4.03 11.56
N ALA A 160 18.66 -4.83 10.80
CA ALA A 160 19.33 -4.39 9.57
C ALA A 160 18.34 -3.98 8.46
N LEU A 161 17.15 -4.59 8.41
CA LEU A 161 16.07 -4.21 7.48
C LEU A 161 15.37 -2.90 7.86
N ASP A 162 15.26 -2.63 9.15
CA ASP A 162 14.63 -1.39 9.66
C ASP A 162 15.55 -0.18 9.53
N THR A 163 16.87 -0.40 9.46
CA THR A 163 17.82 0.68 9.20
C THR A 163 17.57 1.26 7.80
N PRO A 164 17.15 2.54 7.67
CA PRO A 164 16.90 3.12 6.37
C PRO A 164 18.18 3.04 5.54
N MET A 165 18.09 2.52 4.32
CA MET A 165 19.21 2.60 3.38
C MET A 165 19.60 4.07 3.30
N GLN A 166 20.79 4.41 3.82
CA GLN A 166 21.41 5.69 3.51
C GLN A 166 21.45 5.72 2.00
N ARG A 167 20.60 6.56 1.39
CA ARG A 167 20.49 6.70 -0.06
C ARG A 167 21.88 7.04 -0.55
N ARG A 168 22.62 6.03 -1.00
CA ARG A 168 23.96 6.17 -1.57
C ARG A 168 23.82 7.25 -2.62
N GLY A 169 24.52 8.37 -2.41
CA GLY A 169 24.22 9.68 -2.96
C GLY A 169 23.50 9.63 -4.30
N HIS A 170 22.28 10.16 -4.34
CA HIS A 170 21.63 10.49 -5.60
C HIS A 170 22.59 11.45 -6.30
N GLY A 171 23.40 10.92 -7.21
CA GLY A 171 24.30 11.72 -8.03
C GLY A 171 23.49 12.86 -8.65
N PRO A 172 24.09 14.04 -8.88
CA PRO A 172 23.37 15.20 -9.38
C PRO A 172 22.51 14.76 -10.55
N MET A 173 21.19 14.95 -10.40
CA MET A 173 20.21 14.72 -11.44
C MET A 173 20.79 15.30 -12.73
N ARG A 174 21.20 14.45 -13.65
CA ARG A 174 21.53 14.91 -15.00
C ARG A 174 20.25 15.53 -15.50
N HIS A 175 20.21 16.85 -15.57
CA HIS A 175 19.14 17.60 -16.20
C HIS A 175 18.93 17.01 -17.60
N HIS A 176 17.93 16.15 -17.76
CA HIS A 176 17.30 15.98 -19.04
C HIS A 176 16.69 17.35 -19.34
N GLY A 177 17.32 18.04 -20.29
CA GLY A 177 16.85 19.31 -20.81
C GLY A 177 15.39 19.20 -21.28
N PRO A 178 14.72 20.34 -21.47
CA PRO A 178 13.32 20.36 -21.89
C PRO A 178 13.19 19.54 -23.18
N MET A 179 12.40 18.46 -23.11
CA MET A 179 11.82 17.85 -24.29
C MET A 179 10.90 18.89 -24.92
N SER A 180 11.53 19.74 -25.73
CA SER A 180 10.87 20.61 -26.68
C SER A 180 10.19 19.67 -27.64
N GLY A 181 8.90 19.45 -27.43
CA GLY A 181 8.03 18.66 -28.30
C GLY A 181 7.95 19.31 -29.68
N GLY A 182 8.97 19.08 -30.50
CA GLY A 182 8.86 19.16 -31.95
C GLY A 182 8.13 17.91 -32.42
N TYR A 183 6.81 18.01 -32.58
CA TYR A 183 6.09 17.05 -33.41
C TYR A 183 6.68 17.14 -34.82
N PRO A 184 7.24 16.06 -35.39
CA PRO A 184 7.52 16.05 -36.81
C PRO A 184 6.18 16.14 -37.54
N MET A 185 5.93 17.30 -38.17
CA MET A 185 4.88 17.47 -39.15
C MET A 185 5.09 16.40 -40.23
N MET A 186 4.23 15.38 -40.26
CA MET A 186 4.19 14.44 -41.37
C MET A 186 3.96 15.22 -42.66
N PRO A 187 4.80 15.07 -43.70
CA PRO A 187 4.56 15.70 -44.99
C PRO A 187 3.30 15.10 -45.60
N GLY A 188 2.50 15.95 -46.24
CA GLY A 188 1.17 15.63 -46.78
C GLY A 188 1.15 14.30 -47.53
N GLY A 189 0.34 13.37 -47.01
CA GLY A 189 -0.10 12.21 -47.76
C GLY A 189 -1.18 12.63 -48.75
N ASP A 190 -0.90 12.40 -50.03
CA ASP A 190 -1.79 12.64 -51.16
C ASP A 190 -3.18 12.00 -50.98
N PRO A 191 -4.25 12.64 -51.47
CA PRO A 191 -5.59 12.08 -51.47
C PRO A 191 -5.84 11.27 -52.76
N MET A 192 -5.43 10.01 -52.81
CA MET A 192 -5.81 9.11 -53.92
C MET A 192 -5.98 7.68 -53.42
N MET A 193 -7.23 7.24 -53.32
CA MET A 193 -7.72 5.90 -53.71
C MET A 193 -9.22 5.83 -53.38
N GLN A 194 -10.02 6.52 -54.20
CA GLN A 194 -11.30 5.96 -54.61
C GLN A 194 -11.00 4.64 -55.31
N ARG A 195 -11.37 3.53 -54.68
CA ARG A 195 -11.53 2.26 -55.39
C ARG A 195 -13.00 1.95 -55.45
N ASP A 196 -13.49 2.17 -56.65
CA ASP A 196 -14.65 1.58 -57.28
C ASP A 196 -14.93 0.17 -56.76
N CYS A 197 -16.03 0.04 -56.02
CA CYS A 197 -16.75 -1.21 -55.90
C CYS A 197 -17.79 -1.23 -57.01
N ASP A 198 -17.41 -1.68 -58.20
CA ASP A 198 -18.35 -2.19 -59.20
C ASP A 198 -17.63 -3.11 -60.18
N ARG A 199 -18.29 -4.23 -60.51
CA ARG A 199 -17.96 -5.23 -61.54
C ARG A 199 -16.95 -6.32 -61.15
N PHE A 200 -17.45 -7.44 -60.62
CA PHE A 200 -17.71 -8.69 -61.37
C PHE A 200 -18.45 -9.70 -60.47
#